data_AF-A0A7C7ZS79-F1
#
_entry.id   AF-A0A7C7ZS79-F1
#
_cell.length_a   1.000
_cell.length_b   1.000
_cell.length_c   1.000
_cell.angle_alpha   90.00
_cell.angle_beta   90.00
_cell.angle_gamma   90.00
#
_symmetry.space_group_name_H-M   'P 1'
#
loop_
_entity.id
_entity.type
_entity.pdbx_description
1 polymer ?
#
loop_
_entity_poly.entity_id
_entity_poly.type
_entity_poly.pdbx_seq_one_letter_code
_entity_poly.pdbx_strand_id
1 'polypeptide(L)' 'LTHGAPVHMGSPEEIGIKDLDVPDFGDPVSILPGEIPVFWACGVTSTLAATSTDLPLVITHAPGYMFVSDLKDDRLTLL' A
#
# COMPACT_ATOMS: atom_id res chain seq x y z
N LEU A 1 -4.03 1.04 15.03
CA LEU A 1 -2.85 0.97 14.14
C LEU A 1 -3.36 0.34 12.85
N THR A 2 -3.51 1.12 11.78
CA THR A 2 -4.30 0.72 10.59
C THR A 2 -3.61 -0.32 9.70
N HIS A 3 -2.34 -0.60 9.94
CA HIS A 3 -1.54 -1.60 9.22
C HIS A 3 -1.10 -2.72 10.17
N GLY A 4 -0.83 -3.90 9.59
CA GLY A 4 -0.15 -4.98 10.28
C GLY A 4 1.35 -4.70 10.47
N ALA A 5 2.11 -5.74 10.81
CA ALA A 5 3.57 -5.65 10.81
C ALA A 5 4.11 -5.26 9.42
N PRO A 6 5.24 -4.55 9.34
CA PRO A 6 5.93 -4.33 8.07
C PRO A 6 6.22 -5.65 7.34
N VAL A 7 6.13 -5.62 6.02
CA VAL A 7 6.49 -6.77 5.18
C VAL A 7 7.95 -6.74 4.76
N HIS A 8 8.57 -5.56 4.75
CA HIS A 8 9.99 -5.37 4.44
C HIS A 8 10.54 -4.10 5.10
N MET A 9 11.83 -4.08 5.40
CA MET A 9 12.57 -2.92 5.93
C MET A 9 13.99 -2.91 5.36
N GLY A 10 14.45 -1.78 4.85
CA GLY A 10 15.80 -1.64 4.31
C GLY A 10 15.82 -1.59 2.78
N SER A 11 16.70 -2.40 2.15
CA SER A 11 17.01 -2.33 0.71
C SER A 11 15.77 -2.59 -0.16
N PRO A 12 15.26 -1.60 -0.93
CA PRO A 12 14.10 -1.78 -1.79
C PRO A 12 14.32 -2.81 -2.91
N GLU A 13 15.56 -3.00 -3.33
CA GLU A 13 15.94 -3.90 -4.43
C GLU A 13 15.66 -5.37 -4.10
N GLU A 14 15.72 -5.74 -2.81
CA GLU A 14 15.41 -7.09 -2.33
C GLU A 14 13.95 -7.49 -2.61
N ILE A 15 13.06 -6.50 -2.69
CA ILE A 15 11.63 -6.69 -3.04
C ILE A 15 11.30 -6.22 -4.47
N GLY A 16 12.33 -6.00 -5.29
CA GLY A 16 12.17 -5.68 -6.71
C GLY A 16 11.86 -4.21 -7.04
N ILE A 17 11.91 -3.31 -6.05
CA ILE A 17 11.75 -1.87 -6.26
C ILE A 17 13.09 -1.30 -6.73
N LYS A 18 13.11 -0.73 -7.93
CA LYS A 18 14.35 -0.23 -8.58
C LYS A 18 14.63 1.24 -8.28
N ASP A 19 13.57 2.02 -8.07
CA ASP A 19 13.65 3.46 -7.89
C ASP A 19 12.48 3.91 -7.00
N LEU A 20 12.78 4.52 -5.85
CA LEU A 20 11.78 5.01 -4.91
C LEU A 20 11.18 6.36 -5.35
N ASP A 21 11.83 7.08 -6.25
CA ASP A 21 11.33 8.35 -6.79
C ASP A 21 10.27 8.14 -7.89
N VAL A 22 10.06 6.89 -8.32
CA VAL A 22 9.08 6.50 -9.34
C VAL A 22 8.14 5.41 -8.81
N PRO A 23 7.22 5.75 -7.90
CA PRO A 23 6.28 4.77 -7.36
C PRO A 23 5.23 4.36 -8.40
N ASP A 24 4.84 3.08 -8.40
CA ASP A 24 3.73 2.58 -9.24
C ASP A 24 2.39 3.23 -8.87
N PHE A 25 2.23 3.62 -7.60
CA PHE A 25 1.02 4.25 -7.07
C PHE A 25 1.37 5.37 -6.08
N GLY A 26 0.67 6.50 -6.20
CA GLY A 26 0.86 7.65 -5.33
C GLY A 26 2.04 8.53 -5.76
N ASP A 27 2.52 9.34 -4.82
CA ASP A 27 3.58 10.32 -5.05
C ASP A 27 4.87 9.89 -4.34
N PRO A 28 6.05 10.19 -4.91
CA PRO A 28 7.33 9.93 -4.25
C PRO A 28 7.47 10.78 -2.98
N VAL A 29 8.28 10.28 -2.05
CA VAL A 29 8.56 10.95 -0.77
C VAL A 29 10.06 11.15 -0.59
N SER A 30 10.44 12.20 0.14
CA SER A 30 11.84 12.42 0.50
C SER A 30 12.30 11.42 1.57
N ILE A 31 13.52 10.91 1.42
CA ILE A 31 14.17 10.03 2.40
C ILE A 31 15.43 10.73 2.88
N LEU A 32 15.47 11.08 4.16
CA LEU A 32 16.55 11.85 4.77
C LEU A 32 17.71 10.94 5.20
N PRO A 33 18.91 11.50 5.39
CA PRO A 33 20.05 10.72 5.90
C PRO A 33 19.72 10.02 7.22
N GLY A 34 19.87 8.69 7.23
CA GLY A 34 19.59 7.83 8.39
C GLY A 34 18.16 7.30 8.46
N GLU A 35 17.27 7.69 7.56
CA GLU A 35 15.95 7.08 7.44
C GLU A 35 16.02 5.74 6.71
N ILE A 36 15.17 4.81 7.14
CA ILE A 36 15.09 3.45 6.59
C ILE A 36 13.73 3.31 5.90
N PRO A 37 13.68 2.95 4.61
CA PRO A 37 12.42 2.61 3.95
C PRO A 37 11.75 1.42 4.63
N VAL A 38 10.47 1.58 4.96
CA VAL A 38 9.64 0.53 5.55
C VAL A 38 8.41 0.33 4.68
N PHE A 39 8.10 -0.93 4.39
CA PHE A 39 7.05 -1.30 3.45
C PHE A 39 5.95 -2.09 4.16
N TRP A 40 4.70 -1.76 3.85
CA TRP A 40 3.51 -2.45 4.33
C TRP A 40 2.66 -2.95 3.16
N ALA A 41 1.95 -4.04 3.38
CA ALA A 41 0.92 -4.48 2.44
C ALA A 41 -0.19 -3.41 2.35
N CYS A 42 -0.67 -3.15 1.13
CA CYS A 42 -1.66 -2.12 0.85
C CYS A 42 -2.88 -2.71 0.12
N GLY A 43 -4.05 -2.11 0.30
CA GLY A 43 -5.29 -2.55 -0.34
C GLY A 43 -5.25 -2.54 -1.88
N VAL A 44 -4.31 -1.81 -2.49
CA VAL A 44 -4.10 -1.79 -3.96
C VAL A 44 -3.79 -3.15 -4.56
N THR A 45 -3.30 -4.12 -3.76
CA THR A 45 -3.08 -5.49 -4.21
C THR A 45 -4.36 -6.12 -4.78
N SER A 46 -5.53 -5.79 -4.21
CA SER A 46 -6.82 -6.27 -4.72
C SER A 46 -7.15 -5.70 -6.10
N THR A 47 -6.89 -4.41 -6.32
CA THR A 47 -7.03 -3.76 -7.62
C THR A 47 -6.11 -4.40 -8.66
N LEU A 48 -4.83 -4.59 -8.32
CA LEU A 48 -3.85 -5.26 -9.19
C LEU A 48 -4.31 -6.67 -9.58
N ALA A 49 -4.75 -7.46 -8.60
CA ALA A 49 -5.25 -8.81 -8.84
C ALA A 49 -6.47 -8.79 -9.78
N ALA A 50 -7.44 -7.90 -9.56
CA ALA A 50 -8.62 -7.76 -10.41
C ALA A 50 -8.28 -7.34 -11.84
N THR A 51 -7.23 -6.53 -12.04
CA THR A 51 -6.78 -6.08 -13.37
C THR A 51 -5.79 -7.02 -14.05
N SER A 52 -5.31 -8.05 -13.35
CA SER A 52 -4.31 -9.00 -13.89
C SER A 52 -4.89 -10.00 -14.89
N THR A 53 -6.22 -10.08 -14.99
CA THR A 53 -6.94 -10.96 -15.91
C THR A 53 -8.15 -10.22 -16.48
N ASP A 54 -8.66 -10.70 -17.61
CA ASP A 54 -9.81 -10.09 -18.27
C ASP A 54 -11.11 -10.51 -17.56
N LEU A 55 -11.50 -9.72 -16.55
CA LEU A 55 -12.76 -9.90 -15.83
C LEU A 55 -13.88 -9.13 -16.52
N PRO A 56 -15.09 -9.72 -16.67
CA PRO A 56 -16.19 -9.10 -17.40
C PRO A 56 -16.71 -7.80 -16.76
N LEU A 57 -16.52 -7.61 -15.45
CA LEU A 57 -16.86 -6.40 -14.72
C LEU A 57 -16.10 -6.34 -13.38
N VAL A 58 -15.54 -5.18 -13.06
CA VAL A 58 -14.90 -4.87 -11.76
C VAL A 58 -15.37 -3.49 -11.30
N ILE A 59 -15.75 -3.36 -10.02
CA ILE A 59 -16.15 -2.09 -9.41
C ILE A 59 -15.27 -1.86 -8.18
N THR A 60 -14.58 -0.72 -8.13
CA THR A 60 -13.69 -0.32 -7.03
C THR A 60 -13.85 1.16 -6.71
N HIS A 61 -13.20 1.63 -5.65
CA HIS A 61 -13.07 3.05 -5.37
C HIS A 61 -11.88 3.66 -6.12
N ALA A 62 -11.93 4.97 -6.40
CA ALA A 62 -10.79 5.69 -6.96
C ALA A 62 -9.71 5.91 -5.87
N PRO A 63 -8.41 5.94 -6.21
CA PRO A 63 -7.34 6.25 -5.24
C PRO A 63 -7.60 7.57 -4.50
N GLY A 64 -7.52 7.54 -3.17
CA GLY A 64 -7.83 8.70 -2.31
C GLY A 64 -9.31 8.92 -2.01
N TYR A 65 -10.22 8.14 -2.60
CA TYR A 65 -11.67 8.22 -2.39
C TYR A 65 -12.20 6.99 -1.65
N MET A 66 -11.70 6.76 -0.43
CA MET A 66 -12.09 5.58 0.37
C MET A 66 -13.50 5.70 0.95
N PHE A 67 -14.10 4.55 1.29
CA PHE A 67 -15.36 4.50 2.05
C PHE A 67 -15.10 4.80 3.52
N VAL A 68 -15.69 5.89 4.02
CA VAL A 68 -15.64 6.25 5.44
C VAL A 68 -16.78 5.55 6.17
N SER A 69 -16.43 4.69 7.14
CA SER A 69 -17.39 3.93 7.95
C SER A 69 -17.55 4.50 9.37
N ASP A 70 -18.56 4.04 10.10
CA ASP A 70 -18.76 4.38 11.53
C ASP A 70 -17.86 3.56 12.49
N LEU A 71 -17.10 2.59 11.97
CA LEU A 71 -16.19 1.78 12.77
C LEU A 71 -14.94 2.59 13.15
N LYS A 72 -14.62 2.59 14.43
CA LYS A 72 -13.37 3.17 14.94
C LYS A 72 -12.20 2.21 14.71
N ASP A 73 -11.02 2.77 14.44
CA ASP A 73 -9.77 2.03 14.20
C ASP A 73 -9.40 1.07 15.35
N ASP A 74 -9.66 1.48 16.59
CA ASP A 74 -9.41 0.67 17.78
C ASP A 74 -10.24 -0.61 17.84
N ARG A 75 -11.33 -0.70 17.07
CA ARG A 75 -12.18 -1.91 16.95
C ARG A 75 -11.66 -2.89 15.90
N LEU A 76 -10.74 -2.45 15.05
CA LEU A 76 -10.18 -3.22 13.93
C LEU A 76 -8.75 -3.71 14.20
N THR A 77 -8.14 -3.24 15.29
CA THR A 77 -6.81 -3.68 15.72
C THR A 77 -6.92 -5.03 16.46
N LEU A 78 -6.08 -6.02 16.11
CA LEU A 78 -6.07 -7.36 16.72
C LEU A 78 -5.14 -7.48 17.95
N LEU A 79 -4.73 -6.37 18.55
CA LEU A 79 -3.81 -6.31 19.70
C LEU A 79 -4.48 -5.71 20.93
#